data_AF-A0A8X7SBF9-F1
#
_entry.id   AF-A0A8X7SBF9-F1
#
_cell.length_a   1.000
_cell.length_b   1.000
_cell.length_c   1.000
_cell.angle_alpha   90.00
_cell.angle_beta   90.00
_cell.angle_gamma   90.00
#
_symmetry.space_group_name_H-M   'P 1'
#
loop_
_entity.id
_entity.type
_entity.pdbx_description
1 polymer ?
#
loop_
_entity_poly.entity_id
_entity_poly.type
_entity_poly.pdbx_seq_one_letter_code
_entity_poly.pdbx_strand_id
1 'polypeptide(L)'
;MSVHTFLADLNREIRDPQVCVSVISKWVTITDTMLKKSAMVFVDQKGSKIEATLYEELEALNHITMNEGDWFDIRNFKVMHFSGLIRLTKNRYHIVMSNSTVVVQIQPKTCSNYYCFAKFLDIARGLAHPLYCIDLYGALVGIGELQPYHDEIYGEIQHKINFSLINLGLDEMKCVVYGDMAIKFYHLWNSTVSSVVLCVLSFWRIEREEGSFKNVTNIKGMSKIVIEPDIPEIRSFRMRIPPSPF
;
A
#
# COMPACT_ATOMS: atom_id res chain seq x y z
N MET A 1 33.83 0.27 5.37
CA MET A 1 32.41 0.65 5.62
C MET A 1 31.76 0.75 4.27
N SER A 2 30.79 -0.10 3.92
CA SER A 2 30.03 0.14 2.70
C SER A 2 29.15 1.36 2.93
N VAL A 3 29.10 2.26 1.95
CA VAL A 3 28.25 3.43 1.99
C VAL A 3 26.90 3.00 1.42
N HIS A 4 25.86 2.97 2.25
CA HIS A 4 24.51 2.70 1.79
C HIS A 4 23.99 3.89 0.98
N THR A 5 23.45 3.61 -0.19
CA THR A 5 22.74 4.59 -1.01
C THR A 5 21.31 4.74 -0.48
N PHE A 6 20.84 5.97 -0.30
CA PHE A 6 19.43 6.21 -0.01
C PHE A 6 18.56 5.98 -1.25
N LEU A 7 17.32 5.56 -1.06
CA LEU A 7 16.43 5.24 -2.18
C LEU A 7 16.10 6.47 -3.05
N ALA A 8 16.13 7.67 -2.47
CA ALA A 8 15.96 8.92 -3.21
C ALA A 8 17.12 9.22 -4.18
N ASP A 9 18.33 8.77 -3.84
CA ASP A 9 19.55 9.02 -4.61
C ASP A 9 19.85 7.89 -5.61
N LEU A 10 19.15 6.75 -5.46
CA LEU A 10 19.31 5.59 -6.30
C LEU A 10 19.00 5.92 -7.77
N ASN A 11 19.92 5.55 -8.66
CA ASN A 11 19.77 5.72 -10.10
C ASN A 11 20.57 4.63 -10.84
N ARG A 12 20.48 4.62 -12.17
CA ARG A 12 21.09 3.58 -13.03
C ARG A 12 22.60 3.68 -13.20
N GLU A 13 23.20 4.81 -12.83
CA GLU A 13 24.64 5.09 -13.01
C GLU A 13 25.47 4.63 -11.82
N ILE A 14 24.83 4.39 -10.67
CA ILE A 14 25.49 3.88 -9.47
C ILE A 14 25.98 2.46 -9.72
N ARG A 15 27.31 2.28 -9.62
CA ARG A 15 27.95 0.96 -9.67
C ARG A 15 27.80 0.27 -8.31
N ASP A 16 27.39 -0.99 -8.33
CA ASP A 16 27.22 -1.86 -7.16
C ASP A 16 26.40 -1.23 -6.02
N PRO A 17 25.14 -0.82 -6.27
CA PRO A 17 24.32 -0.17 -5.26
C PRO A 17 24.06 -1.12 -4.09
N GLN A 18 24.09 -0.56 -2.88
CA GLN A 18 23.73 -1.23 -1.63
C GLN A 18 22.73 -0.36 -0.87
N VAL A 19 21.62 -0.95 -0.45
CA VAL A 19 20.53 -0.25 0.23
C VAL A 19 20.18 -0.96 1.55
N CYS A 20 19.72 -0.18 2.52
CA CYS A 20 19.23 -0.65 3.80
C CYS A 20 17.75 -0.27 3.91
N VAL A 21 16.85 -1.24 3.84
CA VAL A 21 15.41 -1.00 3.63
C VAL A 21 14.53 -1.91 4.48
N SER A 22 13.30 -1.49 4.75
CA SER A 22 12.23 -2.32 5.28
C SER A 22 11.17 -2.63 4.22
N VAL A 23 10.54 -3.80 4.33
CA VAL A 23 9.42 -4.20 3.47
C VAL A 23 8.11 -3.68 4.07
N ILE A 24 7.45 -2.72 3.42
CA ILE A 24 6.15 -2.19 3.92
C ILE A 24 4.94 -2.84 3.26
N SER A 25 5.14 -3.47 2.11
CA SER A 25 4.12 -4.24 1.42
C SER A 25 4.76 -5.33 0.58
N LYS A 26 4.16 -6.52 0.57
CA LYS A 26 4.55 -7.67 -0.24
C LYS A 26 3.31 -8.41 -0.73
N TRP A 27 3.30 -8.75 -2.01
CA TRP A 27 2.24 -9.56 -2.61
C TRP A 27 2.81 -10.42 -3.73
N VAL A 28 2.09 -11.50 -4.05
CA VAL A 28 2.43 -12.37 -5.17
C VAL A 28 1.72 -11.84 -6.41
N THR A 29 2.45 -11.79 -7.52
CA THR A 29 1.90 -11.50 -8.84
C THR A 29 2.45 -12.51 -9.85
N ILE A 30 1.75 -12.68 -10.96
CA ILE A 30 2.09 -13.63 -12.02
C ILE A 30 2.42 -12.79 -13.27
N THR A 31 3.56 -13.07 -13.90
CA THR A 31 3.93 -12.43 -15.16
C THR A 31 3.13 -13.00 -16.33
N ASP A 32 3.16 -12.33 -17.48
CA ASP A 32 2.54 -12.82 -18.72
C ASP A 32 3.10 -14.20 -19.14
N THR A 33 4.32 -14.51 -18.73
CA THR A 33 4.98 -15.81 -18.93
C THR A 33 4.64 -16.85 -17.86
N MET A 34 3.59 -16.61 -17.05
CA MET A 34 3.13 -17.47 -15.95
C MET A 34 4.15 -17.70 -14.82
N LEU A 35 5.19 -16.87 -14.73
CA LEU A 35 6.15 -16.92 -13.63
C LEU A 35 5.60 -16.15 -12.44
N LYS A 36 5.63 -16.79 -11.27
CA LYS A 36 5.28 -16.13 -10.02
C LYS A 36 6.45 -15.29 -9.52
N LYS A 37 6.12 -14.11 -9.03
CA LYS A 37 7.09 -13.20 -8.42
C LYS A 37 6.47 -12.53 -7.20
N SER A 38 7.31 -12.33 -6.20
CA SER A 38 7.07 -11.44 -5.08
C SER A 38 7.31 -10.00 -5.53
N ALA A 39 6.25 -9.21 -5.57
CA ALA A 39 6.31 -7.77 -5.73
C ALA A 39 6.24 -7.10 -4.34
N MET A 40 7.03 -6.06 -4.15
CA MET A 40 7.25 -5.44 -2.85
C MET A 40 7.34 -3.93 -2.95
N VAL A 41 7.05 -3.25 -1.85
CA VAL A 41 7.43 -1.85 -1.63
C VAL A 41 8.43 -1.80 -0.49
N PHE A 42 9.60 -1.25 -0.78
CA PHE A 42 10.65 -0.98 0.19
C PHE A 42 10.61 0.46 0.66
N VAL A 43 11.07 0.70 1.88
CA VAL A 43 11.28 2.04 2.44
C VAL A 43 12.65 2.11 3.11
N ASP A 44 13.35 3.24 2.99
CA ASP A 44 14.59 3.49 3.72
C ASP A 44 14.36 4.27 5.03
N GLN A 45 15.43 4.48 5.79
CA GLN A 45 15.40 5.25 7.04
C GLN A 45 15.01 6.74 6.86
N LYS A 46 14.96 7.26 5.63
CA LYS A 46 14.50 8.62 5.31
C LYS A 46 13.03 8.64 4.87
N GLY A 47 12.37 7.49 4.81
CA GLY A 47 10.97 7.36 4.38
C GLY A 47 10.81 7.35 2.86
N SER A 48 11.89 7.29 2.09
CA SER A 48 11.81 7.18 0.63
C SER A 48 11.37 5.76 0.27
N LYS A 49 10.34 5.65 -0.56
CA LYS A 49 9.79 4.36 -0.99
C LYS A 49 10.25 4.00 -2.40
N ILE A 50 10.46 2.72 -2.68
CA ILE A 50 10.71 2.20 -4.02
C ILE A 50 10.01 0.85 -4.20
N GLU A 51 9.56 0.57 -5.41
CA GLU A 51 9.01 -0.74 -5.73
C GLU A 51 10.13 -1.73 -6.06
N ALA A 52 9.94 -3.00 -5.69
CA ALA A 52 10.92 -4.05 -5.93
C ALA A 52 10.27 -5.37 -6.35
N THR A 53 11.02 -6.20 -7.07
CA THR A 53 10.59 -7.53 -7.54
C THR A 53 11.64 -8.58 -7.21
N LEU A 54 11.18 -9.74 -6.74
CA LEU A 54 11.96 -10.98 -6.60
C LEU A 54 11.16 -12.16 -7.18
N TYR A 55 11.75 -12.97 -8.04
CA TYR A 55 11.08 -14.16 -8.58
C TYR A 55 11.02 -15.28 -7.54
N GLU A 56 9.89 -16.00 -7.49
CA GLU A 56 9.66 -17.03 -6.45
C GLU A 56 10.67 -18.19 -6.56
N GLU A 57 11.11 -18.54 -7.76
CA GLU A 57 12.18 -19.51 -8.00
C GLU A 57 13.49 -19.13 -7.28
N LEU A 58 13.80 -17.82 -7.23
CA LEU A 58 14.98 -17.30 -6.55
C LEU A 58 14.79 -17.24 -5.03
N GLU A 59 13.57 -16.97 -4.55
CA GLU A 59 13.24 -17.07 -3.11
C GLU A 59 13.49 -18.50 -2.62
N ALA A 60 12.98 -19.49 -3.36
CA ALA A 60 13.12 -20.90 -3.02
C ALA A 60 14.59 -21.38 -3.09
N LEU A 61 15.30 -21.06 -4.19
CA LEU A 61 16.67 -21.50 -4.40
C LEU A 61 17.65 -20.94 -3.37
N ASN A 62 17.47 -19.68 -2.99
CA ASN A 62 18.39 -18.97 -2.10
C ASN A 62 17.89 -18.90 -0.65
N HIS A 63 16.78 -19.58 -0.32
CA HIS A 63 16.12 -19.53 0.98
C HIS A 63 15.87 -18.09 1.47
N ILE A 64 15.55 -17.17 0.55
CA ILE A 64 15.31 -15.76 0.87
C ILE A 64 13.88 -15.61 1.36
N THR A 65 13.71 -15.20 2.61
CA THR A 65 12.41 -14.84 3.17
C THR A 65 12.41 -13.36 3.52
N MET A 66 11.58 -12.58 2.83
CA MET A 66 11.39 -11.16 3.07
C MET A 66 9.96 -10.89 3.54
N ASN A 67 9.74 -10.75 4.84
CA ASN A 67 8.42 -10.47 5.40
C ASN A 67 8.19 -8.96 5.54
N GLU A 68 6.92 -8.57 5.57
CA GLU A 68 6.53 -7.19 5.88
C GLU A 68 6.96 -6.82 7.31
N GLY A 69 7.48 -5.61 7.49
CA GLY A 69 8.02 -5.10 8.75
C GLY A 69 9.50 -5.40 8.98
N ASP A 70 10.04 -6.46 8.36
CA ASP A 70 11.46 -6.81 8.49
C ASP A 70 12.36 -5.83 7.73
N TRP A 71 13.61 -5.72 8.19
CA TRP A 71 14.65 -4.89 7.59
C TRP A 71 15.74 -5.74 6.94
N PHE A 72 16.26 -5.25 5.82
CA PHE A 72 17.22 -5.94 4.99
C PHE A 72 18.32 -5.00 4.49
N ASP A 73 19.54 -5.51 4.48
CA ASP A 73 20.64 -5.02 3.67
C ASP A 73 20.63 -5.77 2.33
N ILE A 74 20.54 -5.03 1.22
CA ILE A 74 20.41 -5.60 -0.12
C ILE A 74 21.49 -5.01 -1.03
N ARG A 75 22.21 -5.88 -1.75
CA ARG A 75 23.23 -5.51 -2.73
C ARG A 75 23.18 -6.41 -3.96
N ASN A 76 23.90 -6.03 -5.03
CA ASN A 76 23.97 -6.76 -6.29
C ASN A 76 22.59 -6.94 -6.97
N PHE A 77 21.76 -5.91 -6.91
CA PHE A 77 20.47 -5.84 -7.59
C PHE A 77 20.54 -4.90 -8.80
N LYS A 78 19.55 -4.98 -9.70
CA LYS A 78 19.43 -4.10 -10.85
C LYS A 78 18.47 -2.95 -10.57
N VAL A 79 18.82 -1.76 -11.04
CA VAL A 79 17.94 -0.58 -11.01
C VAL A 79 17.37 -0.39 -12.42
N MET A 80 16.04 -0.46 -12.54
CA MET A 80 15.31 -0.28 -13.80
C MET A 80 14.39 0.93 -13.70
N HIS A 81 13.95 1.47 -14.84
CA HIS A 81 12.85 2.44 -14.80
C HIS A 81 11.54 1.73 -14.42
N PHE A 82 10.73 2.41 -13.62
CA PHE A 82 9.37 1.94 -13.35
C PHE A 82 8.51 2.04 -14.62
N SER A 83 7.78 0.97 -14.95
CA SER A 83 6.97 0.87 -16.17
C SER A 83 5.53 0.38 -15.92
N GLY A 84 5.07 0.33 -14.67
CA GLY A 84 3.71 -0.07 -14.34
C GLY A 84 2.67 1.01 -14.66
N LEU A 85 1.41 0.58 -14.84
CA LEU A 85 0.28 1.48 -15.13
C LEU A 85 -0.19 2.28 -13.91
N ILE A 86 0.05 1.76 -12.70
CA ILE A 86 -0.27 2.41 -11.43
C ILE A 86 1.00 2.44 -10.59
N ARG A 87 1.26 3.57 -9.92
CA ARG A 87 2.48 3.79 -9.14
C ARG A 87 2.18 3.75 -7.65
N LEU A 88 2.80 2.81 -6.95
CA LEU A 88 2.70 2.73 -5.48
C LEU A 88 3.63 3.74 -4.81
N THR A 89 4.64 4.22 -5.54
CA THR A 89 5.64 5.17 -5.04
C THR A 89 5.91 6.29 -6.04
N LYS A 90 6.50 7.39 -5.56
CA LYS A 90 6.95 8.49 -6.44
C LYS A 90 8.28 8.18 -7.15
N ASN A 91 9.00 7.15 -6.72
CA ASN A 91 10.34 6.83 -7.20
C ASN A 91 10.30 6.33 -8.65
N ARG A 92 11.03 7.01 -9.54
CA ARG A 92 11.08 6.73 -10.99
C ARG A 92 11.76 5.40 -11.35
N TYR A 93 12.39 4.76 -10.37
CA TYR A 93 13.09 3.50 -10.52
C TYR A 93 12.37 2.36 -9.80
N HIS A 94 12.78 1.15 -10.16
CA HIS A 94 12.30 -0.13 -9.64
C HIS A 94 13.51 -1.03 -9.41
N ILE A 95 13.55 -1.71 -8.27
CA ILE A 95 14.61 -2.67 -7.92
C ILE A 95 14.22 -4.05 -8.45
N VAL A 96 15.08 -4.65 -9.27
CA VAL A 96 14.92 -6.03 -9.74
C VAL A 96 16.01 -6.87 -9.12
N MET A 97 15.61 -7.83 -8.29
CA MET A 97 16.52 -8.79 -7.67
C MET A 97 16.70 -10.02 -8.56
N SER A 98 17.92 -10.53 -8.59
CA SER A 98 18.34 -11.69 -9.40
C SER A 98 19.08 -12.71 -8.55
N ASN A 99 19.51 -13.82 -9.17
CA ASN A 99 20.33 -14.85 -8.52
C ASN A 99 21.62 -14.32 -7.86
N SER A 100 22.17 -13.22 -8.38
CA SER A 100 23.36 -12.55 -7.82
C SER A 100 23.07 -11.64 -6.63
N THR A 101 21.79 -11.33 -6.37
CA THR A 101 21.40 -10.41 -5.31
C THR A 101 21.66 -11.04 -3.95
N VAL A 102 22.33 -10.29 -3.07
CA VAL A 102 22.55 -10.70 -1.69
C VAL A 102 21.58 -9.94 -0.81
N VAL A 103 20.80 -10.69 -0.03
CA VAL A 103 19.81 -10.16 0.92
C VAL A 103 20.21 -10.65 2.32
N VAL A 104 20.41 -9.72 3.25
CA VAL A 104 20.75 -10.03 4.64
C VAL A 104 19.73 -9.35 5.55
N GLN A 105 18.99 -10.13 6.35
CA GLN A 105 18.11 -9.56 7.36
C GLN A 105 18.93 -8.85 8.44
N ILE A 106 18.49 -7.67 8.85
CA ILE A 106 19.17 -6.82 9.82
C ILE A 106 18.19 -6.32 10.88
N GLN A 107 18.73 -5.76 11.95
CA GLN A 107 17.92 -5.11 12.98
C GLN A 107 17.21 -3.85 12.43
N PRO A 108 15.99 -3.56 12.89
CA PRO A 108 15.27 -2.36 12.49
C PRO A 108 16.08 -1.07 12.69
N LYS A 109 16.10 -0.21 11.67
CA LYS A 109 16.76 1.11 11.77
C LYS A 109 15.84 2.19 12.31
N THR A 110 14.54 2.10 12.02
CA THR A 110 13.53 3.07 12.43
C THR A 110 12.18 2.37 12.64
N CYS A 111 11.39 2.87 13.60
CA CYS A 111 10.07 2.36 13.96
C CYS A 111 8.96 3.35 13.54
N SER A 112 8.83 3.61 12.25
CA SER A 112 7.76 4.46 11.68
C SER A 112 6.76 3.60 10.92
N ASN A 113 5.52 4.09 10.78
CA ASN A 113 4.46 3.43 10.01
C ASN A 113 4.58 3.73 8.49
N TYR A 114 5.38 4.73 8.10
CA TYR A 114 5.64 5.17 6.72
C TYR A 114 4.40 5.48 5.89
N TYR A 115 3.24 5.76 6.49
CA TYR A 115 2.06 6.16 5.73
C TYR A 115 2.29 7.52 5.05
N CYS A 116 1.76 7.67 3.84
CA CYS A 116 1.76 8.92 3.09
C CYS A 116 0.31 9.38 2.90
N PHE A 117 -0.31 9.82 4.00
CA PHE A 117 -1.72 10.19 4.02
C PHE A 117 -2.03 11.38 3.11
N ALA A 118 -2.92 11.17 2.14
CA ALA A 118 -3.43 12.21 1.28
C ALA A 118 -4.57 12.98 1.97
N LYS A 119 -4.66 14.28 1.72
CA LYS A 119 -5.77 15.10 2.22
C LYS A 119 -7.00 14.88 1.36
N PHE A 120 -8.16 14.72 1.98
CA PHE A 120 -9.42 14.51 1.27
C PHE A 120 -9.73 15.67 0.32
N LEU A 121 -9.49 16.90 0.77
CA LEU A 121 -9.68 18.10 -0.03
C LEU A 121 -8.80 18.14 -1.29
N ASP A 122 -7.54 17.67 -1.20
CA ASP A 122 -6.62 17.64 -2.34
C ASP A 122 -7.09 16.61 -3.37
N ILE A 123 -7.66 15.49 -2.93
CA ILE A 123 -8.25 14.47 -3.81
C ILE A 123 -9.50 15.02 -4.48
N ALA A 124 -10.43 15.59 -3.71
CA ALA A 124 -11.69 16.13 -4.20
C ALA A 124 -11.48 17.27 -5.22
N ARG A 125 -10.48 18.13 -5.00
CA ARG A 125 -10.09 19.20 -5.94
C ARG A 125 -9.24 18.73 -7.11
N GLY A 126 -8.89 17.45 -7.13
CA GLY A 126 -8.09 16.85 -8.18
C GLY A 126 -6.62 17.24 -8.20
N LEU A 127 -6.08 17.73 -7.07
CA LEU A 127 -4.66 18.02 -6.88
C LEU A 127 -3.83 16.74 -6.66
N ALA A 128 -4.48 15.67 -6.21
CA ALA A 128 -3.90 14.33 -6.20
C ALA A 128 -4.01 13.69 -7.60
N HIS A 129 -2.85 13.28 -8.14
CA HIS A 129 -2.77 12.72 -9.48
C HIS A 129 -3.16 11.23 -9.46
N PRO A 130 -4.14 10.77 -10.28
CA PRO A 130 -4.74 9.43 -10.19
C PRO A 130 -3.79 8.28 -10.54
N LEU A 131 -2.67 8.57 -11.21
CA LEU A 131 -1.58 7.61 -11.46
C LEU A 131 -0.91 7.08 -10.19
N TYR A 132 -0.94 7.84 -9.09
CA TYR A 132 -0.29 7.48 -7.84
C TYR A 132 -1.31 6.98 -6.83
N CYS A 133 -0.96 5.88 -6.17
CA CYS A 133 -1.73 5.42 -5.02
C CYS A 133 -1.61 6.39 -3.85
N ILE A 134 -2.63 6.35 -3.00
CA ILE A 134 -2.76 7.17 -1.81
C ILE A 134 -3.00 6.31 -0.58
N ASP A 135 -2.55 6.82 0.56
CA ASP A 135 -2.96 6.30 1.86
C ASP A 135 -4.01 7.25 2.45
N LEU A 136 -4.99 6.71 3.17
CA LEU A 136 -6.05 7.48 3.82
C LEU A 136 -6.28 6.96 5.23
N TYR A 137 -6.80 7.81 6.10
CA TYR A 137 -7.32 7.39 7.39
C TYR A 137 -8.55 8.23 7.75
N GLY A 138 -9.45 7.65 8.54
CA GLY A 138 -10.65 8.32 8.98
C GLY A 138 -11.60 7.40 9.74
N ALA A 139 -12.72 7.96 10.17
CA ALA A 139 -13.82 7.19 10.74
C ALA A 139 -14.61 6.50 9.63
N LEU A 140 -14.83 5.19 9.77
CA LEU A 140 -15.69 4.42 8.88
C LEU A 140 -17.16 4.79 9.10
N VAL A 141 -17.84 5.15 8.01
CA VAL A 141 -19.27 5.45 7.99
C VAL A 141 -19.91 4.92 6.70
N GLY A 142 -21.24 4.85 6.68
CA GLY A 142 -21.99 4.52 5.47
C GLY A 142 -21.64 3.16 4.85
N ILE A 143 -21.32 2.17 5.69
CA ILE A 143 -20.93 0.83 5.25
C ILE A 143 -22.17 0.13 4.68
N GLY A 144 -22.15 -0.12 3.37
CA GLY A 144 -23.21 -0.83 2.67
C GLY A 144 -23.11 -2.35 2.80
N GLU A 145 -24.05 -3.04 2.16
CA GLU A 145 -24.08 -4.49 2.09
C GLU A 145 -22.96 -5.05 1.18
N LEU A 146 -22.60 -6.32 1.40
CA LEU A 146 -21.74 -7.08 0.50
C LEU A 146 -22.53 -7.45 -0.76
N GLN A 147 -22.24 -6.75 -1.86
CA GLN A 147 -22.99 -6.87 -3.12
C GLN A 147 -22.19 -7.68 -4.16
N PRO A 148 -22.81 -8.64 -4.85
CA PRO A 148 -22.18 -9.27 -6.01
C PRO A 148 -22.09 -8.28 -7.18
N TYR A 149 -21.05 -8.39 -8.00
CA TYR A 149 -20.93 -7.72 -9.29
C TYR A 149 -20.22 -8.63 -10.29
N HIS A 150 -20.50 -8.43 -11.57
CA HIS A 150 -19.82 -9.15 -12.63
C HIS A 150 -18.49 -8.45 -12.94
N ASP A 151 -17.36 -9.13 -12.73
CA ASP A 151 -16.05 -8.61 -13.07
C ASP A 151 -15.83 -8.77 -14.58
N GLU A 152 -15.87 -7.67 -15.33
CA GLU A 152 -15.69 -7.68 -16.78
C GLU A 152 -14.29 -8.14 -17.22
N ILE A 153 -13.29 -8.04 -16.34
CA ILE A 153 -11.91 -8.41 -16.65
C ILE A 153 -11.72 -9.92 -16.53
N TYR A 154 -12.25 -10.52 -15.45
CA TYR A 154 -12.05 -11.95 -15.16
C TYR A 154 -13.24 -12.84 -15.53
N GLY A 155 -14.40 -12.25 -15.84
CA GLY A 155 -15.63 -12.99 -16.16
C GLY A 155 -16.26 -13.71 -14.97
N GLU A 156 -15.82 -13.41 -13.75
CA GLU A 156 -16.28 -14.04 -12.52
C GLU A 156 -17.21 -13.11 -11.72
N ILE A 157 -18.14 -13.70 -10.97
CA ILE A 157 -18.91 -12.96 -9.98
C ILE A 157 -17.99 -12.69 -8.78
N GLN A 158 -17.70 -11.42 -8.54
CA GLN A 158 -16.97 -10.96 -7.36
C GLN A 158 -17.89 -10.15 -6.45
N HIS A 159 -17.38 -9.75 -5.29
CA HIS A 159 -18.13 -8.96 -4.32
C HIS A 159 -17.54 -7.56 -4.16
N LYS A 160 -18.39 -6.60 -3.82
CA LYS A 160 -17.99 -5.24 -3.47
C LYS A 160 -18.75 -4.71 -2.27
N ILE A 161 -18.17 -3.76 -1.57
CA ILE A 161 -18.83 -2.95 -0.53
C ILE A 161 -18.54 -1.48 -0.84
N ASN A 162 -19.60 -0.66 -0.82
CA ASN A 162 -19.47 0.79 -0.78
C ASN A 162 -19.41 1.24 0.67
N PHE A 163 -18.50 2.15 0.99
CA PHE A 163 -18.38 2.75 2.31
C PHE A 163 -17.77 4.14 2.18
N SER A 164 -17.69 4.88 3.29
CA SER A 164 -17.01 6.17 3.31
C SER A 164 -16.08 6.29 4.52
N LEU A 165 -15.05 7.11 4.36
CA LEU A 165 -14.28 7.64 5.48
C LEU A 165 -14.66 9.09 5.74
N ILE A 166 -14.76 9.47 7.01
CA ILE A 166 -14.87 10.87 7.43
C ILE A 166 -13.59 11.28 8.15
N ASN A 167 -13.05 12.44 7.78
CA ASN A 167 -11.91 13.05 8.47
C ASN A 167 -12.37 13.94 9.65
N LEU A 168 -11.42 14.53 10.39
CA LEU A 168 -11.74 15.46 11.49
C LEU A 168 -12.44 16.76 11.06
N GLY A 169 -12.30 17.14 9.78
CA GLY A 169 -13.00 18.27 9.18
C GLY A 169 -14.44 17.95 8.75
N LEU A 170 -14.90 16.72 9.02
CA LEU A 170 -16.18 16.18 8.56
C LEU A 170 -16.29 16.06 7.04
N ASP A 171 -15.17 16.11 6.32
CA ASP A 171 -15.15 15.81 4.89
C ASP A 171 -15.32 14.31 4.70
N GLU A 172 -16.19 13.94 3.76
CA GLU A 172 -16.45 12.56 3.38
C GLU A 172 -15.61 12.14 2.16
N MET A 173 -15.00 10.96 2.24
CA MET A 173 -14.32 10.30 1.13
C MET A 173 -15.04 8.99 0.80
N LYS A 174 -15.66 8.94 -0.39
CA LYS A 174 -16.37 7.75 -0.88
C LYS A 174 -15.37 6.69 -1.32
N CYS A 175 -15.58 5.46 -0.88
CA CYS A 175 -14.71 4.33 -1.12
C CYS A 175 -15.51 3.12 -1.65
N VAL A 176 -14.87 2.31 -2.50
CA VAL A 176 -15.41 1.00 -2.91
C VAL A 176 -14.33 -0.05 -2.77
N VAL A 177 -14.59 -1.08 -1.99
CA VAL A 177 -13.73 -2.26 -1.89
C VAL A 177 -14.29 -3.38 -2.75
N TYR A 178 -13.42 -4.10 -3.46
CA TYR A 178 -13.73 -5.17 -4.40
C TYR A 178 -13.00 -6.47 -4.05
N GLY A 179 -13.54 -7.58 -4.54
CA GLY A 179 -12.95 -8.93 -4.51
C GLY A 179 -12.81 -9.50 -3.10
N ASP A 180 -11.79 -10.32 -2.89
CA ASP A 180 -11.50 -10.97 -1.60
C ASP A 180 -11.37 -9.96 -0.44
N MET A 181 -10.91 -8.74 -0.74
CA MET A 181 -10.79 -7.69 0.26
C MET A 181 -12.17 -7.24 0.77
N ALA A 182 -13.19 -7.20 -0.09
CA ALA A 182 -14.55 -6.85 0.31
C ALA A 182 -15.12 -7.89 1.29
N ILE A 183 -14.90 -9.18 1.01
CA ILE A 183 -15.33 -10.28 1.88
C ILE A 183 -14.61 -10.22 3.23
N LYS A 184 -13.29 -10.04 3.23
CA LYS A 184 -12.50 -9.88 4.47
C LYS A 184 -12.96 -8.67 5.27
N PHE A 185 -13.20 -7.55 4.60
CA PHE A 185 -13.68 -6.32 5.22
C PHE A 185 -15.08 -6.49 5.84
N TYR A 186 -15.99 -7.20 5.17
CA TYR A 186 -17.32 -7.53 5.70
C TYR A 186 -17.24 -8.27 7.04
N HIS A 187 -16.42 -9.33 7.11
CA HIS A 187 -16.26 -10.10 8.35
C HIS A 187 -15.59 -9.28 9.47
N LEU A 188 -14.58 -8.48 9.12
CA LEU A 188 -13.89 -7.61 10.07
C LEU A 188 -14.84 -6.54 10.63
N TRP A 189 -15.65 -5.91 9.77
CA TRP A 189 -16.66 -4.94 10.17
C TRP A 189 -17.71 -5.56 11.12
N ASN A 190 -18.26 -6.70 10.76
CA ASN A 190 -19.31 -7.37 11.55
C ASN A 190 -18.84 -7.90 12.90
N SER A 191 -17.53 -7.98 13.15
CA SER A 191 -16.95 -8.34 14.44
C SER A 191 -16.57 -7.11 15.30
N THR A 192 -16.77 -5.90 14.78
CA THR A 192 -16.39 -4.67 15.48
C THR A 192 -17.52 -4.18 16.40
N VAL A 193 -17.16 -3.82 17.63
CA VAL A 193 -18.12 -3.43 18.69
C VAL A 193 -18.07 -1.93 19.05
N SER A 194 -17.17 -1.16 18.44
CA SER A 194 -16.97 0.25 18.75
C SER A 194 -17.99 1.15 18.04
N SER A 195 -18.50 2.18 18.73
CA SER A 195 -19.44 3.15 18.15
C SER A 195 -18.82 4.02 17.06
N VAL A 196 -17.53 4.32 17.20
CA VAL A 196 -16.74 4.95 16.13
C VAL A 196 -15.56 4.04 15.83
N VAL A 197 -15.44 3.65 14.57
CA VAL A 197 -14.40 2.75 14.09
C VAL A 197 -13.47 3.53 13.19
N LEU A 198 -12.20 3.60 13.57
CA LEU A 198 -11.17 4.26 12.78
C LEU A 198 -10.46 3.25 11.88
N CYS A 199 -10.11 3.66 10.67
CA CYS A 199 -9.52 2.79 9.67
C CYS A 199 -8.40 3.50 8.92
N VAL A 200 -7.39 2.72 8.51
CA VAL A 200 -6.34 3.11 7.57
C VAL A 200 -6.50 2.31 6.29
N LEU A 201 -6.45 3.03 5.17
CA LEU A 201 -6.44 2.50 3.82
C LEU A 201 -5.04 2.75 3.24
N SER A 202 -4.38 1.72 2.70
CA SER A 202 -3.03 1.85 2.12
C SER A 202 -2.99 1.42 0.68
N PHE A 203 -2.27 2.17 -0.15
CA PHE A 203 -2.13 1.95 -1.59
C PHE A 203 -3.47 1.92 -2.36
N TRP A 204 -4.38 2.85 -2.07
CA TRP A 204 -5.68 2.96 -2.75
C TRP A 204 -5.59 3.82 -4.01
N ARG A 205 -6.44 3.53 -4.99
CA ARG A 205 -6.50 4.23 -6.27
C ARG A 205 -7.59 5.30 -6.25
N ILE A 206 -7.31 6.44 -6.88
CA ILE A 206 -8.31 7.49 -7.12
C ILE A 206 -9.01 7.19 -8.44
N GLU A 207 -10.33 7.06 -8.40
CA GLU A 207 -11.16 6.93 -9.59
C GLU A 207 -11.80 8.27 -9.94
N ARG A 208 -11.83 8.56 -11.25
CA ARG A 208 -12.45 9.77 -11.79
C ARG A 208 -13.50 9.42 -12.83
N GLU A 209 -14.54 10.23 -12.88
CA GLU A 209 -15.64 10.13 -13.85
C GLU A 209 -15.88 11.51 -14.42
N GLU A 210 -15.85 11.61 -15.75
CA GLU A 210 -15.98 12.88 -16.49
C GLU A 210 -15.01 13.98 -15.99
N GLY A 211 -13.81 13.58 -15.57
CA GLY A 211 -12.77 14.47 -15.03
C GLY A 211 -12.92 14.83 -13.55
N SER A 212 -14.08 14.55 -12.95
CA SER A 212 -14.38 14.79 -11.53
C SER A 212 -13.99 13.59 -10.65
N PHE A 213 -13.79 13.83 -9.35
CA PHE A 213 -13.57 12.76 -8.39
C PHE A 213 -14.85 11.90 -8.24
N LYS A 214 -14.72 10.57 -8.37
CA LYS A 214 -15.82 9.62 -8.20
C LYS A 214 -15.78 8.95 -6.83
N ASN A 215 -14.72 8.19 -6.58
CA ASN A 215 -14.47 7.43 -5.36
C ASN A 215 -12.98 7.01 -5.31
N VAL A 216 -12.61 6.30 -4.24
CA VAL A 216 -11.33 5.58 -4.16
C VAL A 216 -11.57 4.06 -4.10
N THR A 217 -10.70 3.30 -4.75
CA THR A 217 -10.85 1.84 -4.91
C THR A 217 -9.59 1.08 -4.50
N ASN A 218 -9.75 -0.19 -4.09
CA ASN A 218 -8.61 -1.05 -3.84
C ASN A 218 -8.04 -1.61 -5.16
N ILE A 219 -6.75 -1.89 -5.14
CA ILE A 219 -6.02 -2.60 -6.18
C ILE A 219 -5.80 -4.02 -5.69
N LYS A 220 -6.24 -5.00 -6.48
CA LYS A 220 -6.15 -6.44 -6.16
C LYS A 220 -4.71 -6.82 -5.79
N GLY A 221 -4.57 -7.42 -4.61
CA GLY A 221 -3.28 -7.87 -4.06
C GLY A 221 -2.39 -6.78 -3.46
N MET A 222 -2.61 -5.49 -3.75
CA MET A 222 -1.69 -4.41 -3.34
C MET A 222 -2.23 -3.58 -2.17
N SER A 223 -3.50 -3.18 -2.25
CA SER A 223 -4.08 -2.30 -1.23
C SER A 223 -4.28 -3.03 0.10
N LYS A 224 -4.43 -2.26 1.17
CA LYS A 224 -4.72 -2.79 2.51
C LYS A 224 -5.81 -1.98 3.19
N ILE A 225 -6.53 -2.65 4.08
CA ILE A 225 -7.48 -2.06 5.04
C ILE A 225 -7.04 -2.54 6.42
N VAL A 226 -6.83 -1.61 7.33
CA VAL A 226 -6.51 -1.93 8.73
C VAL A 226 -7.45 -1.14 9.63
N ILE A 227 -8.24 -1.85 10.43
CA ILE A 227 -9.15 -1.24 11.41
C ILE A 227 -8.41 -1.07 12.74
N GLU A 228 -8.58 0.11 13.35
CA GLU A 228 -8.01 0.51 14.64
C GLU A 228 -6.50 0.22 14.80
N PRO A 229 -5.64 0.59 13.83
CA PRO A 229 -4.20 0.42 14.02
C PRO A 229 -3.67 1.36 15.12
N ASP A 230 -2.73 0.86 15.93
CA ASP A 230 -2.04 1.69 16.92
C ASP A 230 -0.96 2.58 16.26
N ILE A 231 -1.42 3.71 15.71
CA ILE A 231 -0.56 4.74 15.13
C ILE A 231 -0.90 6.13 15.67
N PRO A 232 0.06 7.08 15.66
CA PRO A 232 -0.16 8.43 16.18
C PRO A 232 -1.37 9.15 15.58
N GLU A 233 -1.64 8.96 14.28
CA GLU A 233 -2.73 9.59 13.57
C GLU A 233 -4.10 9.12 14.08
N ILE A 234 -4.26 7.81 14.29
CA ILE A 234 -5.49 7.20 14.82
C ILE A 234 -5.69 7.60 16.29
N ARG A 235 -4.63 7.56 17.11
CA ARG A 235 -4.69 8.04 18.51
C ARG A 235 -5.07 9.51 18.58
N SER A 236 -4.46 10.36 17.74
CA SER A 236 -4.79 11.78 17.67
C SER A 236 -6.19 12.04 17.15
N PHE A 237 -6.69 11.24 16.21
CA PHE A 237 -8.07 11.32 15.76
C PHE A 237 -9.01 11.01 16.91
N ARG A 238 -8.79 9.90 17.61
CA ARG A 238 -9.62 9.43 18.72
C ARG A 238 -9.77 10.48 19.83
N MET A 239 -8.67 11.13 20.21
CA MET A 239 -8.67 12.18 21.26
C MET A 239 -9.50 13.43 20.88
N ARG A 240 -9.81 13.63 19.60
CA ARG A 240 -10.56 14.78 19.09
C ARG A 240 -12.01 14.46 18.76
N ILE A 241 -12.41 13.18 18.85
CA ILE A 241 -13.82 12.80 18.74
C ILE A 241 -14.49 13.24 20.03
N PRO A 242 -15.58 14.04 19.97
CA PRO A 242 -16.36 14.36 21.15
C PRO A 242 -16.83 13.06 21.83
N PRO A 243 -16.79 12.96 23.17
CA PRO A 243 -17.41 11.81 23.84
C PRO A 243 -18.85 11.70 23.38
N SER A 244 -19.29 10.48 23.03
CA SER A 244 -20.69 10.23 22.67
C SER A 244 -21.56 10.79 23.81
N PRO A 245 -22.56 11.65 23.53
CA PRO A 245 -23.60 11.89 24.52
C PRO A 245 -24.24 10.53 24.78
N PHE A 246 -24.19 10.12 26.05
CA PHE A 246 -24.90 8.94 26.54
C PHE A 246 -26.41 9.13 26.36
#